data_AF-A2AX95-F1
#
_entry.id   AF-A2AX95-F1
#
_cell.length_a   1.000
_cell.length_b   1.000
_cell.length_c   1.000
_cell.angle_alpha   90.00
_cell.angle_beta   90.00
_cell.angle_gamma   90.00
#
_symmetry.space_group_name_H-M   'P 1'
#
loop_
_entity.id
_entity.type
_entity.pdbx_description
1 polymer ?
#
loop_
_entity_poly.entity_id
_entity_poly.type
_entity_poly.pdbx_seq_one_letter_code
_entity_poly.pdbx_strand_id
1 'polypeptide(L)'
;MDLEVLEIYFTVANKFSGKLWPISIVLIYTVGVVYSFKRRIFYQDESPISRLVYIGTDLSYFISNVYQILAYNFWKKKYWSEFLANLKLLKGRKIRKNLYYLLLFVINVLYVLTLCYAVYYWRQQYEDFWHRYTLSFIENYCQFLYNCFHSTLLLMILSRYQRLKAQLWQNRYETVAHGMTVQKTTLFFFNRTFGVPIFLVLVFVQMQSVQDLSDIFYYKDTAQLVSLALLMQLTQLVPALFVIYLCGRVMEEQNKIRLITFEMNKSFERDKNKLGDFVALIRDAQVKITAADFFILDKSTILKVLDTVVAFLMVVAQFQD
;
A
#
# COMPACT_ATOMS: atom_id res chain seq x y z
N MET A 1 -11.44 0.47 -14.35
CA MET A 1 -12.12 1.04 -13.19
C MET A 1 -12.40 2.50 -13.51
N ASP A 2 -13.63 2.95 -13.29
CA ASP A 2 -13.99 4.31 -13.64
C ASP A 2 -13.52 5.27 -12.55
N LEU A 3 -12.99 6.40 -13.01
CA LEU A 3 -12.61 7.53 -12.18
C LEU A 3 -13.77 8.03 -11.33
N GLU A 4 -15.02 7.73 -11.70
CA GLU A 4 -16.25 8.09 -10.99
C GLU A 4 -16.29 7.59 -9.53
N VAL A 5 -15.79 6.39 -9.22
CA VAL A 5 -15.78 5.91 -7.82
C VAL A 5 -14.73 6.64 -7.00
N LEU A 6 -13.55 6.84 -7.58
CA LEU A 6 -12.53 7.73 -7.02
C LEU A 6 -13.11 9.14 -6.81
N GLU A 7 -13.90 9.62 -7.76
CA GLU A 7 -14.56 10.92 -7.74
C GLU A 7 -15.63 11.03 -6.64
N ILE A 8 -16.36 9.97 -6.32
CA ILE A 8 -17.28 9.94 -5.16
C ILE A 8 -16.49 10.07 -3.85
N TYR A 9 -15.41 9.28 -3.68
CA TYR A 9 -14.51 9.43 -2.53
C TYR A 9 -13.92 10.85 -2.45
N PHE A 10 -13.59 11.46 -3.60
CA PHE A 10 -13.08 12.84 -3.64
C PHE A 10 -14.13 13.92 -3.43
N THR A 11 -15.37 13.69 -3.84
CA THR A 11 -16.44 14.66 -3.68
C THR A 11 -16.79 14.79 -2.19
N VAL A 12 -16.80 13.66 -1.48
CA VAL A 12 -16.91 13.63 -0.02
C VAL A 12 -15.69 14.33 0.60
N ALA A 13 -14.47 13.93 0.25
CA ALA A 13 -13.25 14.53 0.81
C ALA A 13 -13.17 16.05 0.57
N ASN A 14 -13.47 16.54 -0.64
CA ASN A 14 -13.46 17.97 -0.96
C ASN A 14 -14.57 18.74 -0.24
N LYS A 15 -15.77 18.15 -0.10
CA LYS A 15 -16.89 18.78 0.62
C LYS A 15 -16.61 18.92 2.12
N PHE A 16 -15.81 18.01 2.68
CA PHE A 16 -15.32 18.05 4.06
C PHE A 16 -13.90 18.66 4.21
N SER A 17 -13.30 19.20 3.14
CA SER A 17 -11.89 19.65 3.09
C SER A 17 -11.60 21.01 3.74
N GLY A 18 -12.47 21.50 4.62
CA GLY A 18 -12.13 22.65 5.45
C GLY A 18 -10.84 22.36 6.23
N LYS A 19 -9.89 23.30 6.28
CA LYS A 19 -8.58 23.10 6.94
C LYS A 19 -8.72 22.64 8.41
N LEU A 20 -9.83 22.96 9.08
CA LEU A 20 -10.10 22.55 10.45
C LEU A 20 -10.38 21.05 10.62
N TRP A 21 -11.09 20.42 9.68
CA TRP A 21 -11.61 19.07 9.87
C TRP A 21 -10.51 18.00 10.01
N PRO A 22 -9.49 17.93 9.12
CA PRO A 22 -8.40 16.97 9.28
C PRO A 22 -7.60 17.19 10.57
N ILE A 23 -7.45 18.45 11.01
CA ILE A 23 -6.77 18.78 12.28
C ILE A 23 -7.59 18.24 13.45
N SER A 24 -8.91 18.46 13.45
CA SER A 24 -9.80 17.91 14.47
C SER A 24 -9.76 16.39 14.51
N ILE A 25 -9.76 15.71 13.36
CA ILE A 25 -9.60 14.24 13.32
C ILE A 25 -8.26 13.83 13.95
N VAL A 26 -7.15 14.46 13.56
CA VAL A 26 -5.83 14.13 14.11
C VAL A 26 -5.79 14.37 15.62
N LEU A 27 -6.38 15.45 16.13
CA LEU A 27 -6.45 15.72 17.57
C LEU A 27 -7.28 14.66 18.31
N ILE A 28 -8.49 14.36 17.82
CA ILE A 28 -9.36 13.31 18.39
C ILE A 28 -8.65 11.96 18.37
N TYR A 29 -8.01 11.63 17.24
CA TYR A 29 -7.25 10.41 17.08
C TYR A 29 -6.07 10.34 18.06
N THR A 30 -5.29 11.41 18.20
CA THR A 30 -4.16 11.49 19.14
C THR A 30 -4.62 11.30 20.59
N VAL A 31 -5.71 11.97 20.99
CA VAL A 31 -6.32 11.78 22.32
C VAL A 31 -6.76 10.32 22.51
N GLY A 32 -7.38 9.73 21.50
CA GLY A 32 -7.77 8.31 21.50
C GLY A 32 -6.58 7.37 21.67
N VAL A 33 -5.48 7.60 20.95
CA VAL A 33 -4.25 6.78 21.04
C VAL A 33 -3.64 6.91 22.43
N VAL A 34 -3.51 8.13 22.97
CA VAL A 34 -2.98 8.35 24.33
C VAL A 34 -3.87 7.68 25.38
N TYR A 35 -5.19 7.74 25.22
CA TYR A 35 -6.13 7.06 26.11
C TYR A 35 -6.01 5.54 26.03
N SER A 36 -5.96 4.97 24.82
CA SER A 36 -5.77 3.53 24.61
C SER A 36 -4.44 3.06 25.18
N PHE A 37 -3.35 3.78 24.92
CA PHE A 37 -2.01 3.45 25.42
C PHE A 37 -1.96 3.40 26.95
N LYS A 38 -2.56 4.38 27.65
CA LYS A 38 -2.65 4.37 29.13
C LYS A 38 -3.41 3.16 29.68
N ARG A 39 -4.34 2.59 28.91
CA ARG A 39 -5.15 1.43 29.31
C ARG A 39 -4.48 0.09 28.97
N ARG A 40 -3.39 0.08 28.19
CA ARG A 40 -2.60 -1.13 27.87
C ARG A 40 -1.52 -1.38 28.93
N ILE A 41 -1.94 -1.62 30.17
CA ILE A 41 -1.06 -1.87 31.31
C ILE A 41 -0.23 -3.16 31.13
N PHE A 42 -0.71 -4.11 30.30
CA PHE A 42 -0.06 -5.43 30.08
C PHE A 42 1.35 -5.35 29.46
N TYR A 43 1.72 -4.25 28.80
CA TYR A 43 3.10 -4.08 28.31
C TYR A 43 4.15 -4.21 29.42
N GLN A 44 3.76 -4.01 30.68
CA GLN A 44 4.64 -4.10 31.84
C GLN A 44 5.04 -5.53 32.19
N ASP A 45 4.21 -6.52 31.84
CA ASP A 45 4.44 -7.94 32.15
C ASP A 45 5.22 -8.67 31.03
N GLU A 46 5.33 -8.03 29.86
CA GLU A 46 6.05 -8.53 28.70
C GLU A 46 7.58 -8.33 28.83
N SER A 47 8.34 -9.22 28.16
CA SER A 47 9.80 -9.09 28.03
C SER A 47 10.18 -7.70 27.47
N PRO A 48 11.36 -7.16 27.80
CA PRO A 48 11.79 -5.85 27.28
C PRO A 48 11.78 -5.78 25.76
N ILE A 49 12.10 -6.87 25.06
CA ILE A 49 12.11 -6.92 23.60
C ILE A 49 10.69 -6.97 23.04
N SER A 50 9.82 -7.82 23.58
CA SER A 50 8.40 -7.84 23.19
C SER A 50 7.80 -6.45 23.36
N ARG A 51 8.04 -5.80 24.50
CA ARG A 51 7.59 -4.43 24.77
C ARG A 51 8.07 -3.42 23.73
N LEU A 52 9.33 -3.51 23.30
CA LEU A 52 9.85 -2.65 22.24
C LEU A 52 9.14 -2.89 20.90
N VAL A 53 8.85 -4.14 20.55
CA VAL A 53 8.09 -4.49 19.35
C VAL A 53 6.69 -3.88 19.42
N TYR A 54 5.97 -4.08 20.52
CA TYR A 54 4.63 -3.50 20.73
C TYR A 54 4.60 -1.97 20.63
N ILE A 55 5.54 -1.28 21.30
CA ILE A 55 5.66 0.18 21.22
C ILE A 55 5.98 0.61 19.78
N GLY A 56 6.87 -0.13 19.09
CA GLY A 56 7.21 0.09 17.69
C GLY A 56 5.99 -0.05 16.77
N THR A 57 5.18 -1.09 16.97
CA THR A 57 3.93 -1.30 16.23
C THR A 57 2.96 -0.15 16.44
N ASP A 58 2.66 0.22 17.68
CA ASP A 58 1.75 1.34 18.02
C ASP A 58 2.23 2.67 17.42
N LEU A 59 3.53 2.96 17.53
CA LEU A 59 4.13 4.16 16.97
C LEU A 59 4.03 4.17 15.43
N SER A 60 4.25 3.01 14.79
CA SER A 60 4.14 2.89 13.34
C SER A 60 2.71 3.11 12.84
N TYR A 61 1.69 2.62 13.56
CA TYR A 61 0.28 2.92 13.28
C TYR A 61 -0.01 4.40 13.39
N PHE A 62 0.39 5.01 14.50
CA PHE A 62 0.14 6.41 14.76
C PHE A 62 0.76 7.30 13.69
N ILE A 63 2.05 7.09 13.41
CA ILE A 63 2.77 7.85 12.38
C ILE A 63 2.12 7.64 11.01
N SER A 64 1.79 6.39 10.64
CA SER A 64 1.17 6.10 9.35
C SER A 64 -0.19 6.77 9.17
N ASN A 65 -1.10 6.64 10.15
CA ASN A 65 -2.44 7.22 10.06
C ASN A 65 -2.39 8.75 10.07
N VAL A 66 -1.62 9.36 10.97
CA VAL A 66 -1.45 10.83 11.02
C VAL A 66 -0.84 11.33 9.72
N TYR A 67 0.21 10.66 9.23
CA TYR A 67 0.86 11.05 7.98
C TYR A 67 -0.13 10.97 6.81
N GLN A 68 -0.89 9.88 6.67
CA GLN A 68 -1.86 9.73 5.59
C GLN A 68 -2.91 10.85 5.63
N ILE A 69 -3.49 11.13 6.81
CA ILE A 69 -4.47 12.21 6.96
C ILE A 69 -3.86 13.57 6.57
N LEU A 70 -2.68 13.92 7.10
CA LEU A 70 -2.06 15.22 6.84
C LEU A 70 -1.52 15.34 5.41
N ALA A 71 -0.91 14.29 4.87
CA ALA A 71 -0.34 14.30 3.54
C ALA A 71 -1.41 14.48 2.46
N TYR A 72 -2.51 13.73 2.53
CA TYR A 72 -3.57 13.84 1.52
C TYR A 72 -4.35 15.15 1.59
N ASN A 73 -4.52 15.71 2.80
CA ASN A 73 -5.30 16.94 2.98
C ASN A 73 -4.47 18.22 2.80
N PHE A 74 -3.19 18.22 3.17
CA PHE A 74 -2.33 19.42 3.17
C PHE A 74 -1.10 19.28 2.28
N TRP A 75 -0.14 18.44 2.67
CA TRP A 75 1.23 18.52 2.13
C TRP A 75 1.36 18.04 0.69
N LYS A 76 0.55 17.06 0.29
CA LYS A 76 0.64 16.42 -1.03
C LYS A 76 -0.58 16.69 -1.90
N LYS A 77 -1.48 17.60 -1.50
CA LYS A 77 -2.71 17.92 -2.23
C LYS A 77 -2.46 18.29 -3.70
N LYS A 78 -1.41 19.08 -3.98
CA LYS A 78 -1.04 19.47 -5.35
C LYS A 78 -0.61 18.24 -6.17
N TYR A 79 0.35 17.47 -5.68
CA TYR A 79 0.84 16.26 -6.37
C TYR A 79 -0.27 15.24 -6.59
N TRP A 80 -1.17 15.13 -5.62
CA TRP A 80 -2.32 14.26 -5.71
C TRP A 80 -3.31 14.69 -6.79
N SER A 81 -3.65 15.98 -6.84
CA SER A 81 -4.52 16.54 -7.89
C SER A 81 -3.95 16.32 -9.29
N GLU A 82 -2.65 16.57 -9.46
CA GLU A 82 -1.91 16.35 -10.72
C GLU A 82 -1.87 14.87 -11.12
N PHE A 83 -1.64 13.98 -10.16
CA PHE A 83 -1.71 12.54 -10.38
C PHE A 83 -3.11 12.13 -10.89
N LEU A 84 -4.18 12.62 -10.25
CA LEU A 84 -5.55 12.34 -10.67
C LEU A 84 -5.88 12.92 -12.04
N ALA A 85 -5.40 14.12 -12.36
CA ALA A 85 -5.56 14.70 -13.69
C ALA A 85 -4.91 13.81 -14.77
N ASN A 86 -3.69 13.34 -14.52
CA ASN A 86 -3.01 12.39 -15.42
C ASN A 86 -3.71 11.02 -15.48
N LEU A 87 -4.36 10.61 -14.39
CA LEU A 87 -5.27 9.47 -14.42
C LEU A 87 -6.48 9.77 -15.33
N LYS A 88 -7.08 10.96 -15.28
CA LYS A 88 -8.25 11.30 -16.13
C LYS A 88 -7.93 11.41 -17.61
N LEU A 89 -6.79 11.97 -17.98
CA LEU A 89 -6.39 12.18 -19.38
C LEU A 89 -6.28 10.87 -20.18
N LEU A 90 -6.01 9.76 -19.50
CA LEU A 90 -5.82 8.46 -20.13
C LEU A 90 -7.08 7.63 -19.99
N LYS A 91 -8.04 7.79 -20.93
CA LYS A 91 -9.25 6.96 -21.07
C LYS A 91 -8.84 5.48 -21.14
N GLY A 92 -8.95 4.73 -20.04
CA GLY A 92 -8.53 3.33 -19.94
C GLY A 92 -9.46 2.36 -20.67
N ARG A 93 -9.01 1.11 -20.85
CA ARG A 93 -9.89 -0.01 -21.23
C ARG A 93 -10.90 -0.18 -20.10
N LYS A 94 -12.20 -0.35 -20.41
CA LYS A 94 -13.19 -0.74 -19.41
C LYS A 94 -12.79 -2.12 -18.85
N ILE A 95 -12.06 -2.15 -17.74
CA ILE A 95 -11.99 -3.34 -16.88
C ILE A 95 -13.45 -3.75 -16.62
N ARG A 96 -13.78 -5.04 -16.72
CA ARG A 96 -15.13 -5.54 -16.38
C ARG A 96 -15.46 -5.07 -14.95
N LYS A 97 -16.22 -3.98 -14.85
CA LYS A 97 -16.50 -3.25 -13.62
C LYS A 97 -16.99 -4.21 -12.53
N ASN A 98 -17.89 -5.12 -12.92
CA ASN A 98 -18.56 -6.05 -12.03
C ASN A 98 -17.59 -7.01 -11.32
N LEU A 99 -16.60 -7.56 -12.03
CA LEU A 99 -15.66 -8.52 -11.42
C LEU A 99 -14.78 -7.85 -10.37
N TYR A 100 -14.35 -6.61 -10.64
CA TYR A 100 -13.51 -5.86 -9.71
C TYR A 100 -14.26 -5.45 -8.44
N TYR A 101 -15.49 -4.92 -8.58
CA TYR A 101 -16.31 -4.57 -7.42
C TYR A 101 -16.68 -5.81 -6.60
N LEU A 102 -16.97 -6.93 -7.27
CA LEU A 102 -17.20 -8.20 -6.60
C LEU A 102 -15.96 -8.62 -5.80
N LEU A 103 -14.76 -8.54 -6.38
CA LEU A 103 -13.52 -8.88 -5.67
C LEU A 103 -13.30 -7.99 -4.45
N LEU A 104 -13.43 -6.67 -4.60
CA LEU A 104 -13.27 -5.73 -3.50
C LEU A 104 -14.30 -5.98 -2.39
N PHE A 105 -15.56 -6.25 -2.76
CA PHE A 105 -16.61 -6.61 -1.83
C PHE A 105 -16.28 -7.89 -1.07
N VAL A 106 -15.86 -8.95 -1.78
CA VAL A 106 -15.48 -10.23 -1.17
C VAL A 106 -14.32 -10.06 -0.18
N ILE A 107 -13.26 -9.32 -0.54
CA ILE A 107 -12.12 -9.09 0.35
C ILE A 107 -12.56 -8.28 1.60
N ASN A 108 -13.45 -7.29 1.46
CA ASN A 108 -14.00 -6.57 2.61
C ASN A 108 -14.86 -7.47 3.51
N VAL A 109 -15.70 -8.34 2.93
CA VAL A 109 -16.48 -9.30 3.70
C VAL A 109 -15.57 -10.24 4.49
N LEU A 110 -14.51 -10.78 3.86
CA LEU A 110 -13.53 -11.63 4.54
C LEU A 110 -12.83 -10.90 5.69
N TYR A 111 -12.48 -9.63 5.49
CA TYR A 111 -11.89 -8.80 6.54
C TYR A 111 -12.87 -8.60 7.71
N VAL A 112 -14.12 -8.25 7.43
CA VAL A 112 -15.16 -8.06 8.46
C VAL A 112 -15.40 -9.35 9.24
N LEU A 113 -15.45 -10.50 8.57
CA LEU A 113 -15.58 -11.80 9.24
C LEU A 113 -14.40 -12.08 10.18
N THR A 114 -13.18 -11.79 9.73
CA THR A 114 -11.97 -11.91 10.57
C THR A 114 -12.03 -10.98 11.77
N LEU A 115 -12.47 -9.73 11.56
CA LEU A 115 -12.66 -8.75 12.62
C LEU A 115 -13.73 -9.20 13.64
N CYS A 116 -14.86 -9.71 13.18
CA CYS A 116 -15.91 -10.25 14.06
C CYS A 116 -15.39 -11.41 14.91
N TYR A 117 -14.58 -12.30 14.33
CA TYR A 117 -13.96 -13.39 15.05
C TYR A 117 -12.96 -12.88 16.11
N ALA A 118 -12.12 -11.91 15.75
CA ALA A 118 -11.19 -11.26 16.69
C ALA A 118 -11.91 -10.59 17.85
N VAL A 119 -12.98 -9.84 17.57
CA VAL A 119 -13.82 -9.18 18.58
C VAL A 119 -14.47 -10.21 19.51
N TYR A 120 -15.01 -11.30 18.97
CA TYR A 120 -15.61 -12.37 19.75
C TYR A 120 -14.59 -12.99 20.73
N TYR A 121 -13.40 -13.36 20.24
CA TYR A 121 -12.36 -13.98 21.05
C TYR A 121 -11.86 -13.04 22.16
N TRP A 122 -11.43 -11.83 21.79
CA TRP A 122 -10.83 -10.91 22.76
C TRP A 122 -11.81 -10.36 23.78
N ARG A 123 -13.10 -10.27 23.43
CA ARG A 123 -14.15 -9.91 24.39
C ARG A 123 -14.33 -10.96 25.49
N GLN A 124 -14.07 -12.24 25.21
CA GLN A 124 -14.11 -13.28 26.24
C GLN A 124 -12.91 -13.20 27.19
N GLN A 125 -11.77 -12.73 26.70
CA GLN A 125 -10.53 -12.65 27.49
C GLN A 125 -10.45 -11.39 28.35
N TYR A 126 -11.08 -10.29 27.93
CA TYR A 126 -10.93 -9.00 28.62
C TYR A 126 -12.27 -8.28 28.81
N GLU A 127 -12.63 -7.99 30.08
CA GLU A 127 -13.83 -7.21 30.41
C GLU A 127 -13.78 -5.77 29.83
N ASP A 128 -12.60 -5.14 29.87
CA ASP A 128 -12.35 -3.80 29.32
C ASP A 128 -12.03 -3.78 27.81
N PHE A 129 -12.38 -4.84 27.09
CA PHE A 129 -12.03 -5.05 25.68
C PHE A 129 -12.25 -3.81 24.80
N TRP A 130 -13.43 -3.18 24.89
CA TRP A 130 -13.79 -2.05 24.04
C TRP A 130 -12.90 -0.83 24.27
N HIS A 131 -12.49 -0.56 25.50
CA HIS A 131 -11.59 0.56 25.78
C HIS A 131 -10.16 0.31 25.28
N ARG A 132 -9.74 -0.96 25.21
CA ARG A 132 -8.38 -1.36 24.82
C ARG A 132 -8.21 -1.42 23.30
N TYR A 133 -9.13 -2.08 22.61
CA TYR A 133 -8.90 -2.51 21.21
C TYR A 133 -9.71 -1.79 20.14
N THR A 134 -10.76 -1.03 20.51
CA THR A 134 -11.63 -0.36 19.50
C THR A 134 -10.83 0.49 18.53
N LEU A 135 -9.89 1.28 19.06
CA LEU A 135 -9.07 2.16 18.22
C LEU A 135 -8.18 1.37 17.27
N SER A 136 -7.52 0.30 17.74
CA SER A 136 -6.66 -0.52 16.90
C SER A 136 -7.42 -1.29 15.83
N PHE A 137 -8.68 -1.68 16.06
CA PHE A 137 -9.49 -2.24 14.98
C PHE A 137 -9.84 -1.22 13.91
N ILE A 138 -10.14 0.03 14.30
CA ILE A 138 -10.38 1.12 13.36
C ILE A 138 -9.10 1.41 12.56
N GLU A 139 -7.95 1.52 13.22
CA GLU A 139 -6.64 1.73 12.58
C GLU A 139 -6.30 0.62 11.59
N ASN A 140 -6.48 -0.64 12.00
CA ASN A 140 -6.26 -1.81 11.15
C ASN A 140 -7.14 -1.79 9.90
N TYR A 141 -8.42 -1.45 10.06
CA TYR A 141 -9.34 -1.38 8.94
C TYR A 141 -8.99 -0.22 7.99
N CYS A 142 -8.60 0.93 8.52
CA CYS A 142 -8.08 2.04 7.73
C CYS A 142 -6.86 1.61 6.90
N GLN A 143 -5.88 0.93 7.50
CA GLN A 143 -4.69 0.45 6.79
C GLN A 143 -5.02 -0.58 5.71
N PHE A 144 -5.91 -1.51 6.00
CA PHE A 144 -6.42 -2.46 5.02
C PHE A 144 -7.05 -1.73 3.81
N LEU A 145 -7.91 -0.74 4.06
CA LEU A 145 -8.52 0.07 3.00
C LEU A 145 -7.47 0.85 2.20
N TYR A 146 -6.44 1.40 2.85
CA TYR A 146 -5.34 2.08 2.15
C TYR A 146 -4.54 1.13 1.25
N ASN A 147 -4.26 -0.09 1.70
CA ASN A 147 -3.61 -1.10 0.86
C ASN A 147 -4.45 -1.49 -0.35
N CYS A 148 -5.76 -1.69 -0.17
CA CYS A 148 -6.67 -1.90 -1.28
C CYS A 148 -6.65 -0.71 -2.25
N PHE A 149 -6.65 0.51 -1.71
CA PHE A 149 -6.58 1.73 -2.50
C PHE A 149 -5.28 1.85 -3.31
N HIS A 150 -4.11 1.62 -2.71
CA HIS A 150 -2.83 1.63 -3.43
C HIS A 150 -2.78 0.56 -4.52
N SER A 151 -3.24 -0.67 -4.20
CA SER A 151 -3.34 -1.76 -5.17
C SER A 151 -4.19 -1.37 -6.38
N THR A 152 -5.29 -0.68 -6.11
CA THR A 152 -6.20 -0.17 -7.14
C THR A 152 -5.49 0.80 -8.09
N LEU A 153 -4.79 1.79 -7.53
CA LEU A 153 -4.05 2.78 -8.31
C LEU A 153 -2.95 2.13 -9.16
N LEU A 154 -2.23 1.16 -8.60
CA LEU A 154 -1.20 0.42 -9.31
C LEU A 154 -1.78 -0.44 -10.44
N LEU A 155 -2.94 -1.09 -10.24
CA LEU A 155 -3.64 -1.80 -11.31
C LEU A 155 -4.06 -0.87 -12.44
N MET A 156 -4.50 0.35 -12.13
CA MET A 156 -4.81 1.36 -13.15
C MET A 156 -3.57 1.72 -13.97
N ILE A 157 -2.44 1.98 -13.31
CA ILE A 157 -1.15 2.28 -13.97
C ILE A 157 -0.69 1.09 -14.83
N LEU A 158 -0.71 -0.12 -14.27
CA LEU A 158 -0.33 -1.36 -14.95
C LEU A 158 -1.14 -1.59 -16.23
N SER A 159 -2.47 -1.44 -16.15
CA SER A 159 -3.36 -1.65 -17.30
C SER A 159 -3.04 -0.71 -18.48
N ARG A 160 -2.47 0.46 -18.19
CA ARG A 160 -2.08 1.46 -19.20
C ARG A 160 -0.79 1.07 -19.88
N TYR A 161 0.23 0.67 -19.14
CA TYR A 161 1.45 0.12 -19.73
C TYR A 161 1.15 -1.08 -20.63
N GLN A 162 0.29 -2.00 -20.20
CA GLN A 162 -0.15 -3.13 -21.03
C GLN A 162 -0.82 -2.66 -22.33
N ARG A 163 -1.59 -1.56 -22.30
CA ARG A 163 -2.20 -0.98 -23.49
C ARG A 163 -1.18 -0.31 -24.41
N LEU A 164 -0.23 0.45 -23.86
CA LEU A 164 0.84 1.07 -24.63
C LEU A 164 1.67 -0.01 -25.34
N LYS A 165 1.97 -1.11 -24.65
CA LYS A 165 2.60 -2.29 -25.24
C LYS A 165 1.78 -2.85 -26.41
N ALA A 166 0.46 -3.00 -26.26
CA ALA A 166 -0.40 -3.47 -27.35
C ALA A 166 -0.45 -2.49 -28.53
N GLN A 167 -0.41 -1.17 -28.28
CA GLN A 167 -0.36 -0.14 -29.33
C GLN A 167 1.00 -0.10 -30.04
N LEU A 168 2.09 -0.43 -29.34
CA LEU A 168 3.41 -0.56 -29.92
C LEU A 168 3.45 -1.68 -30.98
N TRP A 169 2.83 -2.83 -30.70
CA TRP A 169 2.65 -3.91 -31.69
C TRP A 169 1.78 -3.52 -32.89
N GLN A 170 0.97 -2.46 -32.77
CA GLN A 170 0.17 -1.90 -33.86
C GLN A 170 0.88 -0.75 -34.58
N ASN A 171 2.20 -0.56 -34.36
CA ASN A 171 3.02 0.49 -34.95
C ASN A 171 2.52 1.93 -34.68
N ARG A 172 1.82 2.15 -33.56
CA ARG A 172 1.29 3.48 -33.16
C ARG A 172 2.32 4.28 -32.36
N TYR A 173 3.49 4.52 -32.94
CA TYR A 173 4.66 5.06 -32.22
C TYR A 173 4.40 6.41 -31.53
N GLU A 174 3.80 7.39 -32.20
CA GLU A 174 3.52 8.70 -31.61
C GLU A 174 2.59 8.60 -30.39
N THR A 175 1.56 7.75 -30.48
CA THR A 175 0.65 7.49 -29.35
C THR A 175 1.37 6.83 -28.18
N VAL A 176 2.28 5.90 -28.47
CA VAL A 176 3.07 5.21 -27.45
C VAL A 176 4.05 6.17 -26.78
N ALA A 177 4.75 7.03 -27.54
CA ALA A 177 5.65 8.03 -26.99
C ALA A 177 4.92 9.00 -26.07
N HIS A 178 3.82 9.59 -26.55
CA HIS A 178 3.00 10.48 -25.72
C HIS A 178 2.50 9.76 -24.46
N GLY A 179 1.98 8.55 -24.62
CA GLY A 179 1.51 7.74 -23.51
C GLY A 179 2.60 7.40 -22.49
N MET A 180 3.82 7.08 -22.93
CA MET A 180 4.98 6.84 -22.07
C MET A 180 5.37 8.09 -21.30
N THR A 181 5.35 9.28 -21.92
CA THR A 181 5.58 10.55 -21.22
C THR A 181 4.54 10.82 -20.14
N VAL A 182 3.26 10.60 -20.45
CA VAL A 182 2.20 10.77 -19.43
C VAL A 182 2.36 9.75 -18.31
N GLN A 183 2.75 8.50 -18.62
CA GLN A 183 3.03 7.48 -17.60
C GLN A 183 4.25 7.84 -16.73
N LYS A 184 5.32 8.38 -17.32
CA LYS A 184 6.50 8.89 -16.59
C LYS A 184 6.07 9.91 -15.55
N THR A 185 5.30 10.92 -15.95
CA THR A 185 4.78 11.96 -15.06
C THR A 185 3.80 11.40 -14.03
N THR A 186 2.96 10.44 -14.41
CA THR A 186 2.04 9.74 -13.50
C THR A 186 2.81 9.00 -12.40
N LEU A 187 3.84 8.24 -12.75
CA LEU A 187 4.68 7.53 -11.78
C LEU A 187 5.49 8.48 -10.90
N PHE A 188 5.97 9.59 -11.45
CA PHE A 188 6.63 10.62 -10.65
C PHE A 188 5.70 11.15 -9.55
N PHE A 189 4.46 11.53 -9.89
CA PHE A 189 3.50 12.00 -8.89
C PHE A 189 3.02 10.88 -7.96
N PHE A 190 2.97 9.64 -8.44
CA PHE A 190 2.70 8.47 -7.60
C PHE A 190 3.75 8.33 -6.51
N ASN A 191 5.04 8.28 -6.86
CA ASN A 191 6.12 8.18 -5.86
C ASN A 191 6.11 9.36 -4.89
N ARG A 192 5.90 10.59 -5.39
CA ARG A 192 5.88 11.79 -4.53
C ARG A 192 4.70 11.83 -3.55
N THR A 193 3.59 11.18 -3.90
CA THR A 193 2.37 11.13 -3.08
C THR A 193 2.36 9.90 -2.16
N PHE A 194 2.72 8.73 -2.68
CA PHE A 194 2.51 7.44 -2.03
C PHE A 194 3.79 6.74 -1.57
N GLY A 195 4.98 7.23 -1.94
CA GLY A 195 6.24 6.61 -1.55
C GLY A 195 6.39 6.52 -0.02
N VAL A 196 6.09 7.60 0.71
CA VAL A 196 6.15 7.59 2.19
C VAL A 196 5.02 6.76 2.82
N PRO A 197 3.74 6.89 2.40
CA PRO A 197 2.68 6.00 2.89
C PRO A 197 2.98 4.51 2.69
N ILE A 198 3.48 4.11 1.53
CA ILE A 198 3.84 2.70 1.28
C ILE A 198 4.99 2.28 2.19
N PHE A 199 6.02 3.12 2.35
CA PHE A 199 7.10 2.85 3.30
C PHE A 199 6.59 2.62 4.74
N LEU A 200 5.74 3.51 5.23
CA LEU A 200 5.17 3.42 6.58
C LEU A 200 4.31 2.15 6.76
N VAL A 201 3.52 1.79 5.75
CA VAL A 201 2.76 0.54 5.76
C VAL A 201 3.67 -0.68 5.80
N LEU A 202 4.79 -0.69 5.08
CA LEU A 202 5.73 -1.81 5.11
C LEU A 202 6.40 -1.96 6.48
N VAL A 203 6.85 -0.86 7.08
CA VAL A 203 7.40 -0.85 8.45
C VAL A 203 6.37 -1.37 9.44
N PHE A 204 5.14 -0.89 9.33
CA PHE A 204 4.03 -1.32 10.17
C PHE A 204 3.76 -2.82 10.04
N VAL A 205 3.59 -3.33 8.82
CA VAL A 205 3.32 -4.76 8.59
C VAL A 205 4.48 -5.63 9.09
N GLN A 206 5.73 -5.18 8.95
CA GLN A 206 6.88 -5.89 9.53
C GLN A 206 6.81 -5.96 11.06
N MET A 207 6.57 -4.83 11.73
CA MET A 207 6.46 -4.79 13.20
C MET A 207 5.30 -5.64 13.70
N GLN A 208 4.13 -5.55 13.07
CA GLN A 208 2.98 -6.39 13.39
C GLN A 208 3.28 -7.88 13.15
N SER A 209 3.97 -8.23 12.06
CA SER A 209 4.35 -9.62 11.79
C SER A 209 5.21 -10.19 12.91
N VAL A 210 6.18 -9.40 13.39
CA VAL A 210 7.07 -9.81 14.49
C VAL A 210 6.27 -9.94 15.78
N GLN A 211 5.35 -9.02 16.05
CA GLN A 211 4.47 -9.06 17.21
C GLN A 211 3.57 -10.30 17.21
N ASP A 212 2.78 -10.51 16.16
CA ASP A 212 1.82 -11.62 16.06
C ASP A 212 2.52 -12.99 16.12
N LEU A 213 3.70 -13.11 15.50
CA LEU A 213 4.49 -14.35 15.55
C LEU A 213 5.19 -14.54 16.90
N SER A 214 5.64 -13.45 17.55
CA SER A 214 6.15 -13.50 18.93
C SER A 214 5.08 -13.98 19.91
N ASP A 215 3.86 -13.47 19.78
CA ASP A 215 2.72 -13.88 20.62
C ASP A 215 2.42 -15.36 20.44
N ILE A 216 2.50 -15.89 19.22
CA ILE A 216 2.35 -17.34 18.94
C ILE A 216 3.43 -18.17 19.66
N PHE A 217 4.67 -17.70 19.70
CA PHE A 217 5.76 -18.41 20.38
C PHE A 217 5.63 -18.38 21.91
N TYR A 218 5.17 -17.25 22.45
CA TYR A 218 5.06 -17.04 23.89
C TYR A 218 3.80 -17.68 24.47
N TYR A 219 2.63 -17.40 23.89
CA TYR A 219 1.35 -17.91 24.34
C TYR A 219 1.03 -19.23 23.63
N LYS A 220 1.72 -20.30 24.05
CA LYS A 220 1.61 -21.67 23.49
C LYS A 220 0.25 -22.34 23.70
N ASP A 221 -0.69 -21.69 24.39
CA ASP A 221 -1.70 -22.42 25.15
C ASP A 221 -3.04 -22.64 24.45
N THR A 222 -3.34 -22.05 23.27
CA THR A 222 -4.55 -22.43 22.53
C THR A 222 -4.42 -22.35 21.00
N ALA A 223 -4.91 -23.39 20.31
CA ALA A 223 -5.04 -23.40 18.85
C ALA A 223 -5.90 -22.22 18.33
N GLN A 224 -6.84 -21.74 19.16
CA GLN A 224 -7.68 -20.58 18.85
C GLN A 224 -6.84 -19.29 18.73
N LEU A 225 -5.96 -19.01 19.69
CA LEU A 225 -5.09 -17.83 19.64
C LEU A 225 -4.17 -17.86 18.41
N VAL A 226 -3.55 -19.01 18.14
CA VAL A 226 -2.69 -19.18 16.95
C VAL A 226 -3.48 -18.95 15.66
N SER A 227 -4.69 -19.50 15.57
CA SER A 227 -5.55 -19.29 14.40
C SER A 227 -5.94 -17.82 14.22
N LEU A 228 -6.22 -17.13 15.32
CA LEU A 228 -6.59 -15.71 15.29
C LEU A 228 -5.42 -14.83 14.86
N ALA A 229 -4.23 -15.04 15.45
CA ALA A 229 -3.01 -14.31 15.11
C ALA A 229 -2.66 -14.51 13.63
N LEU A 230 -2.69 -15.74 13.12
CA LEU A 230 -2.46 -16.02 11.70
C LEU A 230 -3.49 -15.36 10.78
N LEU A 231 -4.77 -15.37 11.14
CA LEU A 231 -5.81 -14.73 10.34
C LEU A 231 -5.61 -13.21 10.28
N MET A 232 -5.39 -12.57 11.44
CA MET A 232 -5.13 -11.13 11.52
C MET A 232 -3.89 -10.77 10.70
N GLN A 233 -2.81 -11.52 10.85
CA GLN A 233 -1.57 -11.35 10.12
C GLN A 233 -1.76 -11.48 8.60
N LEU A 234 -2.49 -12.50 8.13
CA LEU A 234 -2.78 -12.68 6.70
C LEU A 234 -3.59 -11.52 6.12
N THR A 235 -4.54 -10.94 6.88
CA THR A 235 -5.36 -9.83 6.40
C THR A 235 -4.57 -8.55 6.15
N GLN A 236 -3.43 -8.33 6.82
CA GLN A 236 -2.59 -7.15 6.64
C GLN A 236 -1.39 -7.43 5.73
N LEU A 237 -0.73 -8.57 5.90
CA LEU A 237 0.46 -8.94 5.13
C LEU A 237 0.13 -9.14 3.65
N VAL A 238 -0.94 -9.88 3.33
CA VAL A 238 -1.25 -10.22 1.92
C VAL A 238 -1.51 -8.97 1.07
N PRO A 239 -2.35 -7.99 1.49
CA PRO A 239 -2.52 -6.75 0.73
C PRO A 239 -1.22 -5.95 0.56
N ALA A 240 -0.38 -5.86 1.60
CA ALA A 240 0.89 -5.14 1.51
C ALA A 240 1.87 -5.80 0.53
N LEU A 241 2.01 -7.13 0.58
CA LEU A 241 2.83 -7.88 -0.40
C LEU A 241 2.25 -7.75 -1.81
N PHE A 242 0.93 -7.69 -1.95
CA PHE A 242 0.28 -7.49 -3.24
C PHE A 242 0.59 -6.10 -3.84
N VAL A 243 0.65 -5.04 -3.01
CA VAL A 243 1.11 -3.71 -3.44
C VAL A 243 2.55 -3.79 -3.97
N ILE A 244 3.48 -4.43 -3.25
CA ILE A 244 4.87 -4.61 -3.70
C ILE A 244 4.92 -5.38 -5.03
N TYR A 245 4.16 -6.48 -5.13
CA TYR A 245 4.06 -7.27 -6.34
C TYR A 245 3.59 -6.42 -7.53
N LEU A 246 2.55 -5.62 -7.35
CA LEU A 246 2.04 -4.73 -8.39
C LEU A 246 3.05 -3.65 -8.81
N CYS A 247 3.80 -3.06 -7.86
CA CYS A 247 4.91 -2.16 -8.18
C CYS A 247 5.93 -2.84 -9.10
N GLY A 248 6.34 -4.07 -8.76
CA GLY A 248 7.22 -4.89 -9.59
C GLY A 248 6.65 -5.17 -10.98
N ARG A 249 5.36 -5.46 -11.09
CA ARG A 249 4.67 -5.69 -12.37
C ARG A 249 4.61 -4.45 -13.25
N VAL A 250 4.40 -3.27 -12.67
CA VAL A 250 4.42 -2.00 -13.42
C VAL A 250 5.79 -1.77 -14.05
N MET A 251 6.87 -1.95 -13.28
CA MET A 251 8.23 -1.83 -13.80
C MET A 251 8.57 -2.89 -14.86
N GLU A 252 8.08 -4.12 -14.68
CA GLU A 252 8.24 -5.20 -15.65
C GLU A 252 7.59 -4.87 -17.01
N GLU A 253 6.35 -4.35 -16.99
CA GLU A 253 5.66 -3.95 -18.23
C GLU A 253 6.31 -2.73 -18.90
N GLN A 254 6.83 -1.77 -18.12
CA GLN A 254 7.63 -0.67 -18.65
C GLN A 254 8.90 -1.18 -19.36
N ASN A 255 9.62 -2.11 -18.74
CA ASN A 255 10.82 -2.70 -19.33
C ASN A 255 10.54 -3.47 -20.62
N LYS A 256 9.40 -4.18 -20.70
CA LYS A 256 9.00 -4.88 -21.94
C LYS A 256 8.80 -3.93 -23.11
N ILE A 257 8.14 -2.80 -22.90
CA ILE A 257 7.96 -1.77 -23.95
C ILE A 257 9.32 -1.31 -24.45
N ARG A 258 10.26 -1.01 -23.53
CA ARG A 258 11.60 -0.57 -23.88
C ARG A 258 12.38 -1.61 -24.69
N LEU A 259 12.31 -2.88 -24.31
CA LEU A 259 12.97 -3.97 -25.02
C LEU A 259 12.43 -4.09 -26.46
N ILE A 260 11.11 -4.07 -26.62
CA ILE A 260 10.47 -4.12 -27.95
C ILE A 260 10.91 -2.91 -28.79
N THR A 261 10.91 -1.70 -28.23
CA THR A 261 11.37 -0.49 -28.92
C THR A 261 12.84 -0.58 -29.34
N PHE A 262 13.70 -1.17 -28.51
CA PHE A 262 15.12 -1.34 -28.83
C PHE A 262 15.34 -2.37 -29.94
N GLU A 263 14.61 -3.48 -29.92
CA GLU A 263 14.64 -4.49 -30.98
C GLU A 263 14.16 -3.92 -32.32
N MET A 264 13.09 -3.13 -32.31
CA MET A 264 12.61 -2.42 -33.49
C MET A 264 13.67 -1.47 -34.06
N ASN A 265 14.40 -0.74 -33.22
CA ASN A 265 15.45 0.18 -33.68
C ASN A 265 16.57 -0.54 -34.46
N LYS A 266 16.93 -1.77 -34.05
CA LYS A 266 17.94 -2.57 -34.77
C LYS A 266 17.47 -3.02 -36.15
N SER A 267 16.17 -3.24 -36.33
CA SER A 267 15.60 -3.67 -37.62
C SER A 267 15.40 -2.55 -38.65
N PHE A 268 15.38 -1.28 -38.20
CA PHE A 268 15.07 -0.12 -39.03
C PHE A 268 16.31 0.77 -39.25
N GLU A 269 17.36 0.23 -39.87
CA GLU A 269 18.55 1.03 -40.24
C GLU A 269 18.30 2.06 -41.37
N ARG A 270 17.13 2.01 -42.04
CA ARG A 270 16.82 2.87 -43.20
C ARG A 270 16.12 4.20 -42.88
N ASP A 271 15.45 4.35 -41.73
CA ASP A 271 14.66 5.56 -41.36
C ASP A 271 15.15 6.16 -40.03
N LYS A 272 16.44 6.53 -39.99
CA LYS A 272 17.19 6.79 -38.75
C LYS A 272 16.69 7.94 -37.88
N ASN A 273 16.10 9.00 -38.46
CA ASN A 273 15.87 10.23 -37.69
C ASN A 273 14.62 10.17 -36.79
N LYS A 274 13.47 9.73 -37.31
CA LYS A 274 12.22 9.70 -36.51
C LYS A 274 12.18 8.57 -35.48
N LEU A 275 12.77 7.42 -35.81
CA LEU A 275 12.80 6.28 -34.90
C LEU A 275 13.83 6.47 -33.77
N GLY A 276 14.94 7.16 -34.06
CA GLY A 276 15.94 7.52 -33.06
C GLY A 276 15.38 8.39 -31.93
N ASP A 277 14.65 9.46 -32.29
CA ASP A 277 13.99 10.35 -31.32
C ASP A 277 12.96 9.61 -30.46
N PHE A 278 12.17 8.73 -31.09
CA PHE A 278 11.20 7.87 -30.39
C PHE A 278 11.86 6.95 -29.35
N VAL A 279 12.94 6.28 -29.73
CA VAL A 279 13.69 5.36 -28.85
C VAL A 279 14.32 6.12 -27.69
N ALA A 280 14.90 7.30 -27.94
CA ALA A 280 15.45 8.16 -26.90
C ALA A 280 14.37 8.57 -25.89
N LEU A 281 13.19 8.96 -26.38
CA LEU A 281 12.06 9.36 -25.53
C LEU A 281 11.57 8.22 -24.64
N ILE A 282 11.45 7.01 -25.17
CA ILE A 282 11.06 5.82 -24.39
C ILE A 282 12.11 5.46 -23.34
N ARG A 283 13.40 5.57 -23.67
CA ARG A 283 14.49 5.33 -22.72
C ARG A 283 14.42 6.32 -21.56
N ASP A 284 14.21 7.58 -21.86
CA ASP A 284 14.17 8.66 -20.87
C ASP A 284 12.85 8.67 -20.07
N ALA A 285 11.84 7.91 -20.49
CA ALA A 285 10.56 7.76 -19.79
C ALA A 285 10.60 6.75 -18.63
N GLN A 286 11.75 6.13 -18.35
CA GLN A 286 11.86 5.17 -17.26
C GLN A 286 11.73 5.85 -15.88
N VAL A 287 10.86 5.31 -15.04
CA VAL A 287 10.68 5.76 -13.65
C VAL A 287 10.59 4.54 -12.77
N LYS A 288 11.49 4.43 -11.80
CA LYS A 288 11.46 3.38 -10.79
C LYS A 288 10.44 3.74 -9.73
N ILE A 289 9.68 2.76 -9.24
CA ILE A 289 8.77 2.97 -8.11
C ILE A 289 9.58 2.82 -6.83
N THR A 290 9.55 3.85 -5.98
CA THR A 290 10.36 3.93 -4.75
C THR A 290 9.48 4.10 -3.52
N ALA A 291 9.91 3.49 -2.41
CA ALA A 291 9.37 3.74 -1.08
C ALA A 291 10.18 4.88 -0.45
N ALA A 292 9.57 6.06 -0.32
CA ALA A 292 10.16 7.28 0.23
C ALA A 292 11.52 7.69 -0.38
N ASP A 293 11.81 7.29 -1.62
CA ASP A 293 13.13 7.41 -2.24
C ASP A 293 14.27 6.65 -1.52
N PHE A 294 13.97 5.84 -0.50
CA PHE A 294 14.94 5.00 0.21
C PHE A 294 15.32 3.75 -0.59
N PHE A 295 14.33 3.06 -1.15
CA PHE A 295 14.57 1.84 -1.93
C PHE A 295 13.54 1.63 -3.03
N ILE A 296 13.90 0.80 -4.01
CA ILE A 296 13.06 0.42 -5.15
C ILE A 296 12.11 -0.70 -4.70
N LEU A 297 10.82 -0.57 -5.06
CA LEU A 297 9.80 -1.58 -4.78
C LEU A 297 9.72 -2.60 -5.93
N ASP A 298 10.55 -3.64 -5.86
CA ASP A 298 10.53 -4.75 -6.81
C ASP A 298 10.06 -6.06 -6.15
N LYS A 299 10.02 -7.15 -6.93
CA LYS A 299 9.59 -8.46 -6.41
C LYS A 299 10.56 -9.02 -5.36
N SER A 300 11.84 -8.63 -5.39
CA SER A 300 12.83 -9.06 -4.39
C SER A 300 12.56 -8.42 -3.03
N THR A 301 11.91 -7.25 -2.99
CA THR A 301 11.48 -6.61 -1.74
C THR A 301 10.57 -7.50 -0.91
N ILE A 302 9.76 -8.39 -1.52
CA ILE A 302 8.94 -9.36 -0.79
C ILE A 302 9.83 -10.30 0.04
N LEU A 303 10.88 -10.86 -0.58
CA LEU A 303 11.81 -11.74 0.12
C LEU A 303 12.53 -10.99 1.23
N LYS A 304 13.01 -9.76 0.96
CA LYS A 304 13.66 -8.92 1.98
C LYS A 304 12.75 -8.64 3.18
N VAL A 305 11.45 -8.41 2.95
CA VAL A 305 10.48 -8.20 4.04
C VAL A 305 10.36 -9.47 4.88
N LEU A 306 10.24 -10.65 4.26
CA LEU A 306 10.16 -11.92 4.96
C LEU A 306 11.45 -12.25 5.71
N ASP A 307 12.62 -12.06 5.08
CA ASP A 307 13.93 -12.27 5.68
C ASP A 307 14.12 -11.40 6.92
N THR A 308 13.67 -10.13 6.86
CA THR A 308 13.72 -9.21 7.99
C THR A 308 12.84 -9.71 9.13
N VAL A 309 11.59 -10.10 8.86
CA VAL A 309 10.67 -10.63 9.88
C VAL A 309 11.26 -11.89 10.54
N VAL A 310 11.78 -12.84 9.75
CA VAL A 310 12.40 -14.06 10.25
C VAL A 310 13.62 -13.75 11.11
N ALA A 311 14.50 -12.85 10.68
CA ALA A 311 15.68 -12.46 11.45
C ALA A 311 15.30 -11.82 12.79
N PHE A 312 14.29 -10.93 12.82
CA PHE A 312 13.79 -10.35 14.07
C PHE A 312 13.17 -11.41 14.98
N LEU A 313 12.44 -12.39 14.43
CA LEU A 313 11.89 -13.49 15.22
C LEU A 313 12.95 -14.37 15.84
N MET A 314 14.05 -14.66 15.13
CA MET A 314 15.18 -15.38 15.71
C MET A 314 15.75 -14.63 16.93
N VAL A 315 15.88 -13.31 16.82
CA VAL A 315 16.33 -12.46 17.94
C VAL A 315 15.32 -12.52 19.08
N VAL A 316 14.03 -12.30 18.83
CA VAL A 316 13.00 -12.36 19.88
C VAL A 316 13.02 -13.72 20.59
N ALA A 317 13.10 -14.82 19.85
CA ALA A 317 13.16 -16.17 20.43
C ALA A 317 14.42 -16.41 21.29
N GLN A 318 15.55 -15.77 20.98
CA GLN A 318 16.79 -15.89 21.77
C GLN A 318 16.74 -15.18 23.12
N PHE A 319 15.89 -14.14 23.25
CA PHE A 319 15.73 -13.35 24.47
C PHE A 319 14.44 -13.70 25.23
N GLN A 320 13.86 -14.87 24.94
CA GLN A 320 12.71 -15.41 25.68
C GLN A 320 13.12 -16.22 26.91
N ASP A 321 14.42 -16.51 27.09
CA ASP A 321 15.01 -17.02 28.33
C ASP A 321 15.39 -15.85 29.27
#